data_AF-E1YB45-F1
#
_entry.id   AF-E1YB45-F1
#
_cell.length_a   1.000
_cell.length_b   1.000
_cell.length_c   1.000
_cell.angle_alpha   90.00
_cell.angle_beta   90.00
_cell.angle_gamma   90.00
#
_symmetry.space_group_name_H-M   'P 1'
#
loop_
_entity.id
_entity.type
_entity.pdbx_description
1 polymer ?
#
loop_
_entity_poly.entity_id
_entity_poly.type
_entity_poly.pdbx_seq_one_letter_code
_entity_poly.pdbx_strand_id
1 'polypeptide(L)' 'MKSHIDNIVTYARHRITNALAESLNSKIEKVKRLACGYRNRDHYRTAIYFHCGGFDLYPKRKPSAFQVITA' A
#
# COMPACT_ATOMS: atom_id res chain seq x y z
N MET A 1 3.45 3.69 30.07
CA MET A 1 2.06 3.16 30.03
C MET A 1 0.99 4.19 30.35
N LYS A 2 1.15 5.06 31.37
CA LYS A 2 0.14 6.09 31.70
C LYS A 2 -0.13 7.14 30.60
N SER A 3 0.86 7.42 29.74
CA SER A 3 0.83 8.46 28.69
C SER A 3 0.02 8.13 27.42
N HIS A 4 -0.42 6.88 27.24
CA HIS A 4 -1.11 6.46 26.01
C HIS A 4 -2.55 5.99 26.26
N ILE A 5 -3.04 6.11 27.50
CA ILE A 5 -4.38 5.66 27.91
C ILE A 5 -5.48 6.41 27.14
N ASP A 6 -5.33 7.71 26.91
CA ASP A 6 -6.33 8.50 26.18
C ASP A 6 -6.58 7.99 24.75
N ASN A 7 -5.51 7.62 24.03
CA ASN A 7 -5.64 7.06 22.68
C ASN A 7 -6.27 5.65 22.68
N ILE A 8 -6.05 4.87 23.73
CA ILE A 8 -6.65 3.53 23.89
C ILE A 8 -8.16 3.65 24.15
N VAL A 9 -8.56 4.61 25.00
CA VAL A 9 -9.98 4.85 25.36
C VAL A 9 -10.76 5.50 24.21
N THR A 10 -10.08 6.18 23.28
CA THR A 10 -10.70 6.79 22.07
C THR A 10 -11.45 5.74 21.23
N TYR A 11 -10.96 4.50 21.17
CA TYR A 11 -11.66 3.39 20.49
C TYR A 11 -13.03 3.10 21.12
N ALA A 12 -13.15 3.15 22.45
CA ALA A 12 -14.42 2.90 23.14
C ALA A 12 -15.50 3.97 22.82
N ARG A 13 -15.07 5.21 22.55
CA ARG A 13 -15.97 6.34 22.24
C ARG A 13 -16.34 6.43 20.76
N HIS A 14 -15.38 6.22 19.86
CA HIS A 14 -15.57 6.47 18.43
C HIS A 14 -15.61 5.20 17.57
N ARG A 15 -15.27 4.03 18.14
CA ARG A 15 -15.10 2.74 17.42
C ARG A 15 -14.14 2.80 16.22
N ILE A 16 -13.29 3.82 16.15
CA ILE A 16 -12.27 3.97 15.12
C ILE A 16 -11.03 3.20 15.59
N THR A 17 -10.72 2.11 14.91
CA THR A 17 -9.55 1.27 15.21
C THR A 17 -8.39 1.58 14.27
N ASN A 18 -7.18 1.62 14.82
CA ASN A 18 -5.94 1.74 14.06
C ASN A 18 -5.57 0.45 13.30
N ALA A 19 -6.34 -0.64 13.47
CA ALA A 19 -6.04 -1.95 12.90
C ALA A 19 -5.80 -1.91 11.38
N LEU A 20 -6.55 -1.10 10.63
CA LEU A 20 -6.33 -0.96 9.18
C LEU A 20 -4.96 -0.34 8.90
N ALA A 21 -4.60 0.74 9.59
CA ALA A 21 -3.31 1.38 9.41
C ALA A 21 -2.15 0.48 9.87
N GLU A 22 -2.31 -0.27 10.95
CA GLU A 22 -1.35 -1.27 11.41
C GLU A 22 -1.17 -2.40 10.40
N SER A 23 -2.26 -2.86 9.78
CA SER A 23 -2.20 -3.87 8.73
C SER A 23 -1.45 -3.37 7.49
N LEU A 24 -1.63 -2.10 7.12
CA LEU A 24 -0.89 -1.45 6.03
C LEU A 24 0.58 -1.29 6.38
N ASN A 25 0.88 -0.83 7.59
CA ASN A 25 2.26 -0.67 8.07
C ASN A 25 3.00 -2.02 8.08
N SER A 26 2.31 -3.08 8.52
CA SER A 26 2.85 -4.45 8.52
C SER A 26 3.11 -4.96 7.09
N LYS A 27 2.23 -4.66 6.13
CA LYS A 27 2.45 -4.99 4.70
C LYS A 27 3.67 -4.27 4.13
N ILE A 28 3.81 -2.97 4.42
CA ILE A 28 4.95 -2.16 3.96
C ILE A 28 6.26 -2.70 4.55
N GLU A 29 6.27 -3.03 5.84
CA GLU A 29 7.46 -3.58 6.49
C GLU A 29 7.83 -4.96 5.94
N LYS A 30 6.83 -5.80 5.60
CA LYS A 30 7.04 -7.07 4.91
C LYS A 30 7.75 -6.87 3.58
N VAL A 31 7.37 -5.87 2.78
CA VAL A 31 8.05 -5.52 1.51
C VAL A 31 9.53 -5.19 1.77
N LYS A 32 9.82 -4.34 2.77
CA LYS A 32 11.20 -4.00 3.15
C LYS A 32 12.00 -5.24 3.57
N ARG A 33 11.41 -6.13 4.36
CA ARG A 33 12.07 -7.34 4.87
C ARG A 33 12.37 -8.34 3.76
N LEU A 34 11.44 -8.56 2.85
CA LEU A 34 11.62 -9.45 1.69
C LEU A 34 12.73 -8.96 0.75
N ALA A 35 12.91 -7.64 0.62
CA ALA A 35 13.99 -7.05 -0.16
C ALA A 35 15.34 -7.01 0.57
N CYS A 36 15.42 -7.46 1.83
CA CYS A 36 16.59 -7.29 2.71
C CYS A 36 17.03 -5.83 2.87
N GLY A 37 16.08 -4.89 2.76
CA GLY A 37 16.33 -3.45 2.78
C GLY A 37 16.50 -2.83 1.39
N TYR A 38 16.30 -1.52 1.31
CA TYR A 38 16.44 -0.75 0.08
C TYR A 38 17.57 0.26 0.23
N ARG A 39 18.42 0.34 -0.79
CA ARG A 39 19.55 1.29 -0.83
C ARG A 39 19.10 2.73 -1.13
N ASN A 40 18.01 2.89 -1.88
CA ASN A 40 17.39 4.18 -2.21
C ASN A 40 15.93 4.22 -1.74
N ARG A 41 15.54 5.35 -1.13
CA ARG A 41 14.16 5.65 -0.71
C ARG A 41 13.18 5.71 -1.89
N ASP A 42 13.62 6.15 -3.07
CA ASP A 42 12.77 6.18 -4.26
C ASP A 42 12.38 4.76 -4.69
N HIS A 43 13.34 3.83 -4.68
CA HIS A 43 13.08 2.42 -5.00
C HIS A 43 12.14 1.78 -3.97
N TYR A 44 12.30 2.13 -2.69
CA TYR A 44 11.39 1.67 -1.66
C TYR A 44 9.96 2.18 -1.90
N ARG A 45 9.80 3.46 -2.24
CA ARG A 45 8.50 4.06 -2.55
C ARG A 45 7.85 3.39 -3.76
N THR A 46 8.61 3.18 -4.82
CA THR A 46 8.15 2.47 -6.02
C THR A 46 7.71 1.04 -5.69
N ALA A 47 8.47 0.30 -4.88
CA ALA A 47 8.10 -1.03 -4.45
C ALA A 47 6.79 -1.04 -3.64
N ILE A 48 6.59 -0.07 -2.74
CA ILE A 48 5.31 0.07 -2.02
C ILE A 48 4.16 0.28 -3.00
N TYR A 49 4.32 1.13 -4.03
CA TYR A 49 3.29 1.35 -5.04
C TYR A 49 2.96 0.09 -5.85
N PHE A 50 3.95 -0.73 -6.20
CA PHE A 50 3.69 -2.01 -6.87
C PHE A 50 3.02 -3.04 -5.97
N HIS A 51 3.47 -3.19 -4.72
CA HIS A 51 2.95 -4.23 -3.82
C HIS A 51 1.63 -3.86 -3.12
N CYS A 52 1.42 -2.58 -2.82
CA CYS A 52 0.26 -2.10 -2.07
C CYS A 52 -0.66 -1.19 -2.89
N GLY A 53 -0.14 -0.52 -3.92
CA GLY A 53 -0.87 0.47 -4.73
C GLY A 53 -1.50 -0.06 -6.01
N GLY A 54 -1.31 -1.35 -6.35
CA GLY A 54 -1.93 -1.96 -7.52
C GLY A 54 -1.37 -1.47 -8.86
N PHE A 55 -0.17 -0.88 -8.86
CA PHE A 55 0.53 -0.57 -10.10
C PHE A 55 0.89 -1.87 -10.82
N ASP A 56 0.61 -1.90 -12.12
CA ASP A 56 0.91 -3.05 -12.97
C ASP A 56 2.34 -2.92 -13.49
N LEU A 57 3.14 -3.98 -13.39
CA LEU A 57 4.52 -3.99 -13.87
C LEU A 57 4.56 -3.91 -15.41
N TYR A 58 3.52 -4.43 -16.06
CA TYR A 58 3.44 -4.48 -17.50
C TYR A 58 2.59 -3.33 -18.03
N PRO A 59 3.06 -2.64 -19.08
CA PRO A 59 2.26 -1.61 -19.72
C PRO A 59 0.98 -2.23 -20.28
N LYS A 60 -0.17 -1.79 -19.79
CA LYS A 60 -1.45 -2.12 -20.42
C LYS A 60 -1.48 -1.44 -21.78
N ARG A 61 -1.33 -2.23 -22.85
CA ARG A 61 -1.50 -1.75 -24.23
C ARG A 61 -2.88 -1.11 -24.29
N LYS A 62 -2.95 0.22 -24.49
CA LYS A 62 -4.22 0.87 -24.79
C LYS A 62 -4.83 0.10 -25.95
N PRO A 63 -6.10 -0.31 -25.90
CA PRO A 63 -6.73 -0.87 -27.09
C PRO A 63 -6.56 0.18 -28.18
N SER A 64 -5.74 -0.13 -29.18
CA SER A 64 -5.68 0.64 -30.41
C SER A 64 -7.12 0.74 -30.89
N ALA A 65 -7.58 1.94 -31.19
CA ALA A 65 -8.88 2.20 -31.81
C ALA A 65 -8.93 1.60 -33.22
N PHE A 66 -8.88 0.28 -33.30
CA PHE A 66 -9.05 -0.54 -34.49
C PHE A 66 -10.34 -1.34 -34.32
N GLN A 67 -11.40 -0.62 -33.93
CA GLN A 67 -12.77 -0.96 -34.27
C GLN A 67 -13.11 -0.16 -35.54
N VAL A 68 -12.36 -0.41 -36.61
CA VAL A 68 -12.82 -0.10 -37.96
C VAL A 68 -12.40 -1.31 -38.77
N ILE A 69 -13.33 -1.87 -39.52
CA ILE A 69 -13.15 -3.02 -40.42
C ILE A 69 -13.16 -4.38 -39.70
N THR A 70 -14.34 -4.78 -39.23
CA THR A 70 -14.79 -6.14 -39.50
C THR A 70 -16.17 -5.99 -40.15
N ALA A 71 -16.25 -6.54 -41.36
CA ALA A 71 -17.37 -6.46 -42.29
C ALA A 71 -18.65 -7.13 -41.75
#